data_AF-X8DTE5-F1
#
_entry.id   AF-X8DTE5-F1
#
_cell.length_a   1.000
_cell.length_b   1.000
_cell.length_c   1.000
_cell.angle_alpha   90.00
_cell.angle_beta   90.00
_cell.angle_gamma   90.00
#
_symmetry.space_group_name_H-M   'P 1'
#
loop_
_entity.id
_entity.type
_entity.pdbx_description
1 polymer ?
#
loop_
_entity_poly.entity_id
_entity_poly.type
_entity_poly.pdbx_seq_one_letter_code
_entity_poly.pdbx_strand_id
1 'polypeptide(L)'
;MHRTDCTNAESLQQQSERIIEVHWAPSASSVFLVAIQVEALDRHRLLSDVTRALADERVNILSASVTTSNDRVAISRFTFEMGDPKHLGHVLNVVRNVEGVYDVYRVTSAA
;
A
#
# COMPACT_ATOMS: atom_id res chain seq x y z
N MET A 1 17.91 -3.88 0.69
CA MET A 1 18.01 -2.54 1.33
C MET A 1 16.99 -2.50 2.47
N HIS A 2 17.41 -2.19 3.69
CA HIS A 2 16.49 -2.01 4.82
C HIS A 2 16.24 -0.53 5.07
N ARG A 3 15.01 -0.15 5.41
CA ARG A 3 14.72 1.21 5.89
C ARG A 3 15.23 1.37 7.32
N THR A 4 15.53 2.61 7.72
CA THR A 4 15.98 2.93 9.09
C THR A 4 14.94 2.60 10.16
N ASP A 5 13.66 2.55 9.80
CA ASP A 5 12.52 2.19 10.65
C ASP A 5 12.12 0.70 10.53
N CYS A 6 12.95 -0.15 9.92
CA CYS A 6 12.68 -1.58 9.79
C CYS A 6 13.03 -2.33 11.09
N THR A 7 12.07 -3.00 11.71
CA THR A 7 12.28 -3.81 12.93
C THR A 7 13.35 -4.89 12.74
N ASN A 8 13.43 -5.49 11.55
CA ASN A 8 14.42 -6.52 11.25
C ASN A 8 15.84 -5.96 11.05
N ALA A 9 16.00 -4.64 11.03
CA ALA A 9 17.29 -3.99 10.84
C ALA A 9 18.02 -3.73 12.16
N GLU A 10 17.39 -3.87 13.34
CA GLU A 10 18.03 -3.61 14.63
C GLU A 10 19.31 -4.42 14.85
N SER A 11 19.29 -5.72 14.54
CA SER A 11 20.45 -6.60 14.67
C SER A 11 21.56 -6.28 13.66
N LEU A 12 21.19 -5.74 12.49
CA LEU A 12 22.12 -5.32 11.45
C LEU A 12 22.77 -3.96 11.76
N GLN A 13 22.08 -3.09 12.48
CA GLN A 13 22.63 -1.79 12.93
C GLN A 13 23.79 -1.94 13.93
N GLN A 14 23.90 -3.09 14.60
CA GLN A 14 25.01 -3.39 15.51
C GLN A 14 26.30 -3.79 14.78
N GLN A 15 26.24 -4.06 13.48
CA GLN A 15 27.37 -4.46 12.63
C GLN A 15 27.72 -3.29 11.70
N SER A 16 28.41 -2.28 12.25
CA SER A 16 28.68 -1.00 11.56
C SER A 16 29.45 -1.16 10.25
N GLU A 17 30.28 -2.20 10.15
CA GLU A 17 31.01 -2.57 8.94
C GLU A 17 30.11 -3.03 7.78
N ARG A 18 28.84 -3.34 8.05
CA ARG A 18 27.84 -3.76 7.07
C ARG A 18 26.83 -2.66 6.72
N ILE A 19 26.95 -1.49 7.33
CA ILE A 19 26.09 -0.33 7.05
C ILE A 19 26.74 0.52 5.97
N ILE A 20 26.06 0.65 4.84
CA ILE A 20 26.46 1.55 3.75
C ILE A 20 25.41 2.65 3.68
N GLU A 21 25.82 3.90 3.83
CA GLU A 21 24.94 5.04 3.63
C GLU A 21 24.61 5.16 2.15
N VAL A 22 23.31 5.14 1.85
CA VAL A 22 22.78 5.20 0.49
C VAL A 22 21.75 6.30 0.42
N HIS A 23 21.86 7.14 -0.60
CA HIS A 23 20.84 8.13 -0.91
C HIS A 23 20.01 7.61 -2.08
N TRP A 24 18.69 7.62 -1.91
CA TRP A 24 17.79 7.40 -3.03
C TRP A 24 17.91 8.60 -3.96
N ALA A 25 18.36 8.37 -5.19
CA ALA A 25 18.31 9.34 -6.27
C ALA A 25 17.10 8.99 -7.14
N PRO A 26 15.88 9.42 -6.77
CA PRO A 26 14.71 9.18 -7.59
C PRO A 26 14.92 9.93 -8.92
N SER A 27 15.09 9.19 -10.00
CA SER A 27 14.93 9.72 -11.35
C SER A 27 13.44 9.99 -11.61
N ALA A 28 13.12 10.82 -12.60
CA ALA A 28 11.74 11.04 -13.04
C ALA A 28 11.01 9.75 -13.51
N SER A 29 11.73 8.63 -13.63
CA SER A 29 11.22 7.31 -14.00
C SER A 29 11.15 6.32 -12.83
N SER A 30 11.37 6.77 -11.58
CA SER A 30 11.35 5.89 -10.42
C SER A 30 9.92 5.48 -10.08
N VAL A 31 9.67 4.17 -9.97
CA VAL A 31 8.40 3.60 -9.53
C VAL A 31 8.53 3.11 -8.09
N PHE A 32 7.49 3.38 -7.30
CA PHE A 32 7.42 3.02 -5.89
C PHE A 32 6.33 1.97 -5.69
N LEU A 33 6.71 0.86 -5.06
CA LEU A 33 5.77 -0.18 -4.65
C LEU A 33 5.07 0.23 -3.37
N VAL A 34 3.74 0.23 -3.41
CA VAL A 34 2.89 0.51 -2.27
C VAL A 34 1.91 -0.64 -2.08
N ALA A 35 1.77 -1.07 -0.84
CA ALA A 35 0.73 -1.97 -0.41
C ALA A 35 -0.23 -1.24 0.54
N ILE A 36 -1.53 -1.39 0.31
CA ILE A 36 -2.59 -0.84 1.17
C ILE A 36 -3.52 -1.97 1.63
N GLN A 37 -4.12 -1.80 2.80
CA GLN A 37 -5.25 -2.59 3.26
C GLN A 37 -6.49 -1.69 3.29
N VAL A 38 -7.59 -2.21 2.78
CA VAL A 38 -8.91 -1.60 2.75
C VAL A 38 -9.84 -2.46 3.59
N GLU A 39 -10.54 -1.83 4.53
CA GLU A 39 -11.52 -2.46 5.40
C GLU A 39 -12.89 -1.85 5.13
N ALA A 40 -13.86 -2.71 4.82
CA ALA A 40 -15.15 -2.29 4.33
C ALA A 40 -16.26 -3.25 4.75
N LEU A 41 -17.49 -2.75 4.83
CA LEU A 41 -18.67 -3.59 4.91
C LEU A 41 -19.00 -4.11 3.50
N ASP A 42 -19.03 -5.43 3.35
CA ASP A 42 -19.25 -6.07 2.06
C ASP A 42 -20.64 -5.75 1.51
N ARG A 43 -20.64 -5.40 0.22
CA ARG A 43 -21.84 -5.12 -0.55
C ARG A 43 -21.63 -5.47 -2.00
N HIS A 44 -22.73 -5.56 -2.73
CA HIS A 44 -22.68 -5.75 -4.17
C HIS A 44 -21.76 -4.70 -4.82
N ARG A 45 -20.81 -5.20 -5.62
CA ARG A 45 -19.82 -4.42 -6.41
C ARG A 45 -18.68 -3.75 -5.65
N LEU A 46 -18.53 -3.96 -4.34
CA LEU A 46 -17.45 -3.36 -3.55
C LEU A 46 -16.07 -3.51 -4.21
N LEU A 47 -15.68 -4.74 -4.58
CA LEU A 47 -14.39 -5.00 -5.23
C LEU A 47 -14.24 -4.22 -6.55
N SER A 48 -15.30 -4.18 -7.37
CA SER A 48 -15.28 -3.43 -8.63
C SER A 48 -15.14 -1.93 -8.41
N ASP A 49 -15.80 -1.39 -7.38
CA ASP A 49 -15.78 0.05 -7.09
C ASP A 49 -14.41 0.48 -6.57
N VAL A 50 -13.81 -0.30 -5.66
CA VAL A 50 -12.44 -0.05 -5.17
C VAL A 50 -11.41 -0.17 -6.30
N THR A 51 -11.52 -1.21 -7.13
CA THR A 51 -10.59 -1.40 -8.27
C THR A 51 -10.70 -0.26 -9.27
N ARG A 52 -11.92 0.22 -9.54
CA ARG A 52 -12.14 1.39 -10.41
C ARG A 52 -11.56 2.66 -9.81
N ALA A 53 -11.79 2.91 -8.52
CA ALA A 53 -11.23 4.07 -7.82
C ALA A 53 -9.70 4.10 -7.91
N LEU A 54 -9.03 2.96 -7.76
CA LEU A 54 -7.58 2.86 -7.97
C LEU A 54 -7.17 3.07 -9.44
N ALA A 55 -7.91 2.50 -10.40
CA ALA A 55 -7.62 2.68 -11.82
C ALA A 55 -7.77 4.13 -12.29
N ASP A 56 -8.75 4.86 -11.75
CA ASP A 56 -9.00 6.28 -12.05
C ASP A 56 -7.84 7.18 -11.57
N GLU A 57 -7.17 6.78 -10.48
CA GLU A 57 -5.91 7.38 -9.99
C GLU A 57 -4.67 6.99 -10.80
N ARG A 58 -4.84 6.21 -11.88
CA ARG A 58 -3.78 5.78 -12.80
C ARG A 58 -2.64 5.04 -12.10
N VAL A 59 -2.93 4.34 -11.00
CA VAL A 59 -1.96 3.43 -10.37
C VAL A 59 -1.99 2.06 -11.04
N ASN A 60 -0.83 1.44 -11.18
CA ASN A 60 -0.71 0.12 -11.79
C ASN A 60 -0.85 -0.97 -10.72
N ILE A 61 -2.01 -1.63 -10.65
CA ILE A 61 -2.27 -2.71 -9.68
C ILE A 61 -1.47 -3.96 -10.09
N LEU A 62 -0.59 -4.40 -9.21
CA LEU A 62 0.22 -5.62 -9.39
C LEU A 62 -0.42 -6.86 -8.76
N SER A 63 -1.07 -6.68 -7.61
CA SER A 63 -1.76 -7.77 -6.93
C SER A 63 -2.94 -7.24 -6.11
N ALA A 64 -3.96 -8.07 -6.00
CA ALA A 64 -5.10 -7.84 -5.12
C ALA A 64 -5.50 -9.16 -4.47
N SER A 65 -5.78 -9.13 -3.18
CA SER A 65 -6.43 -10.22 -2.46
C SER A 65 -7.60 -9.68 -1.67
N VAL A 66 -8.69 -10.44 -1.60
CA VAL A 66 -9.92 -10.05 -0.93
C VAL A 66 -10.41 -11.24 -0.13
N THR A 67 -10.69 -11.00 1.14
CA THR A 67 -11.33 -11.98 2.01
C THR A 67 -12.50 -11.31 2.69
N THR A 68 -13.65 -11.98 2.70
CA THR A 68 -14.83 -11.53 3.43
C THR A 68 -15.09 -12.49 4.58
N SER A 69 -15.21 -11.97 5.80
CA SER A 69 -15.59 -12.76 6.98
C SER A 69 -17.11 -12.95 7.09
N ASN A 70 -17.54 -13.84 7.98
CA ASN A 70 -18.95 -14.20 8.16
C ASN A 70 -19.83 -13.04 8.64
N ASP A 71 -19.24 -12.03 9.27
CA ASP A 71 -19.88 -10.78 9.70
C ASP A 71 -19.95 -9.72 8.58
N ARG A 72 -19.63 -10.12 7.33
CA ARG A 72 -19.60 -9.26 6.13
C ARG A 72 -18.53 -8.18 6.16
N VAL A 73 -17.48 -8.34 6.95
CA VAL A 73 -16.31 -7.46 6.85
C VAL A 73 -15.42 -7.95 5.70
N ALA A 74 -15.20 -7.09 4.71
CA ALA A 74 -14.28 -7.33 3.61
C ALA A 74 -12.93 -6.69 3.93
N ILE A 75 -11.88 -7.50 3.92
CA ILE A 75 -10.49 -7.07 4.00
C ILE A 75 -9.87 -7.27 2.62
N SER A 76 -9.52 -6.16 1.97
CA SER A 76 -8.85 -6.17 0.67
C SER A 76 -7.44 -5.66 0.80
N ARG A 77 -6.46 -6.36 0.22
CA ARG A 77 -5.08 -5.87 0.11
C ARG A 77 -4.74 -5.64 -1.33
N PHE A 78 -4.27 -4.45 -1.64
CA PHE A 78 -3.83 -4.06 -2.98
C PHE A 78 -2.35 -3.71 -2.94
N THR A 79 -1.59 -4.23 -3.89
CA THR A 79 -0.21 -3.78 -4.16
C THR A 79 -0.17 -3.14 -5.53
N PHE A 80 0.37 -1.93 -5.63
CA PHE A 80 0.45 -1.18 -6.88
C PHE A 80 1.75 -0.37 -6.99
N GLU A 81 2.08 0.04 -8.20
CA GLU A 81 3.19 0.94 -8.50
C GLU A 81 2.69 2.37 -8.69
N MET A 82 3.46 3.34 -8.20
CA MET A 82 3.20 4.75 -8.39
C MET A 82 4.49 5.55 -8.64
N GLY A 83 4.42 6.62 -9.43
CA GLY A 83 5.59 7.45 -9.77
C GLY A 83 6.00 8.47 -8.69
N ASP A 84 5.04 8.97 -7.90
CA ASP A 84 5.31 9.95 -6.83
C ASP A 84 4.66 9.52 -5.50
N PRO A 85 5.45 9.17 -4.46
CA PRO A 85 4.93 8.81 -3.14
C PRO A 85 4.05 9.89 -2.50
N LYS A 86 4.21 11.17 -2.86
CA LYS A 86 3.36 12.26 -2.35
C LYS A 86 1.89 12.12 -2.76
N HIS A 87 1.63 11.41 -3.85
CA HIS A 87 0.28 11.17 -4.34
C HIS A 87 -0.49 10.12 -3.50
N LEU A 88 0.19 9.37 -2.63
CA LEU A 88 -0.43 8.27 -1.87
C LEU A 88 -1.58 8.75 -0.98
N GLY A 89 -1.41 9.90 -0.31
CA GLY A 89 -2.47 10.45 0.54
C GLY A 89 -3.77 10.72 -0.22
N HIS A 90 -3.66 11.14 -1.49
CA HIS A 90 -4.83 11.36 -2.34
C HIS A 90 -5.50 10.03 -2.72
N VAL A 91 -4.72 9.04 -3.16
CA VAL A 91 -5.22 7.69 -3.48
C VAL A 91 -5.95 7.07 -2.29
N LEU A 92 -5.38 7.16 -1.09
CA LEU A 92 -6.01 6.66 0.14
C LEU A 92 -7.35 7.35 0.40
N ASN A 93 -7.43 8.67 0.21
CA ASN A 93 -8.68 9.42 0.39
C ASN A 93 -9.75 9.04 -0.65
N VAL A 94 -9.36 8.84 -1.91
CA VAL A 94 -10.28 8.41 -2.97
C VAL A 94 -10.87 7.05 -2.66
N VAL A 95 -10.04 6.08 -2.25
CA VAL A 95 -10.51 4.75 -1.84
C VAL A 95 -11.39 4.82 -0.59
N ARG A 96 -11.05 5.68 0.38
CA ARG A 96 -11.85 5.89 1.61
C ARG A 96 -13.26 6.41 1.31
N ASN A 97 -13.43 7.16 0.23
CA ASN A 97 -14.73 7.70 -0.19
C ASN A 97 -15.60 6.68 -0.95
N VAL A 98 -15.08 5.49 -1.26
CA VAL A 98 -15.91 4.42 -1.84
C VAL A 98 -16.92 3.96 -0.79
N GLU A 99 -18.20 3.98 -1.15
CA GLU A 99 -19.28 3.58 -0.25
C GLU A 99 -19.04 2.17 0.33
N GLY A 100 -19.13 2.06 1.66
CA GLY A 100 -18.90 0.82 2.40
C GLY A 100 -17.48 0.70 2.96
N VAL A 101 -16.50 1.45 2.45
CA VAL A 101 -15.15 1.54 3.03
C VAL A 101 -15.21 2.38 4.30
N TYR A 102 -14.74 1.83 5.42
CA TYR A 102 -14.62 2.57 6.67
C TYR A 102 -13.16 2.81 7.07
N ASP A 103 -12.22 1.99 6.63
CA ASP A 103 -10.80 2.29 6.79
C ASP A 103 -9.93 1.87 5.60
N VAL A 104 -8.83 2.61 5.42
CA VAL A 104 -7.79 2.32 4.43
C VAL A 104 -6.45 2.89 4.86
N TYR A 105 -5.44 2.05 4.90
CA TYR A 105 -4.11 2.45 5.34
C TYR A 105 -3.02 1.70 4.59
N ARG A 106 -1.84 2.32 4.55
CA ARG A 106 -0.65 1.68 4.00
C ARG A 106 -0.23 0.54 4.93
N VAL A 107 0.04 -0.62 4.36
CA VAL A 107 0.71 -1.71 5.08
C VAL A 107 2.20 -1.66 4.78
N THR A 108 3.00 -1.59 5.84
CA THR A 108 4.44 -1.83 5.71
C THR A 108 4.60 -3.34 5.62
N SER A 109 5.11 -3.85 4.51
CA SER A 109 5.56 -5.25 4.47
C SER A 109 6.56 -5.42 5.61
N ALA A 110 6.20 -6.18 6.65
CA ALA A 110 7.20 -6.81 7.47
C ALA A 110 7.98 -7.72 6.51
N ALA A 111 9.24 -7.38 6.29
CA ALA A 111 10.17 -8.24 5.57
C ALA A 111 10.46 -9.50 6.40
#